data_AF-A0ABD1MM93-F1
#
_entry.id   AF-A0ABD1MM93-F1
#
_cell.length_a   1.000
_cell.length_b   1.000
_cell.length_c   1.000
_cell.angle_alpha   90.00
_cell.angle_beta   90.00
_cell.angle_gamma   90.00
#
_symmetry.space_group_name_H-M   'P 1'
#
loop_
_entity.id
_entity.type
_entity.pdbx_description
1 polymer ?
#
loop_
_entity_poly.entity_id
_entity_poly.type
_entity_poly.pdbx_seq_one_letter_code
_entity_poly.pdbx_strand_id
1 'polypeptide(L)'
;MKVPSSLFLEGHVAPFSVFLLKGTPNVKMNPVLCLCKAIQTSSYEISNGSYHPTVQQIKEKNTMEKPSRKIESVGAFQKLPIVMSSIDILGSALRKARKVSPTKGIANIAKREKNKGAKQLDALMKEIAVPLRMYVENFPNKTYLHPYERSLIELTLGDGYYEKVLREVDGLRKRVVSVGKEHASLCAKSSSKREAEERLNEGLKKIEEIFARERKVVDDLLDIAKTLRAMPVINLETPTLCLVGAPNVGKSSLVHVLSTGKPEVCNYPFTTRGILMGHIILNFQKFQVTDTPGLLRRHDDDRNNLEKLTLAVLSHLPTAVLYVHDLSGECGTSPSDQFSIYKELRERFTGHLWLDVVSKSDLLKTSPVVYATDEPHPSQHELEKYSKSGPEGAINVSVKTHEGLHELKQRVHELLNLQMAKIKDINNNQE
;
A
#
# COMPACT_ATOMS: atom_id res chain seq x y z
N MET A 1 -18.78 62.44 22.66
CA MET A 1 -19.26 61.59 21.55
C MET A 1 -19.50 60.17 22.07
N LYS A 2 -20.42 59.46 21.41
CA LYS A 2 -21.23 58.30 21.84
C LYS A 2 -20.46 56.99 22.21
N VAL A 3 -20.82 56.38 23.36
CA VAL A 3 -21.44 55.02 23.58
C VAL A 3 -20.71 53.75 23.03
N PRO A 4 -20.73 52.55 23.69
CA PRO A 4 -20.76 52.21 25.13
C PRO A 4 -20.17 50.81 25.56
N SER A 5 -20.15 50.58 26.88
CA SER A 5 -20.61 49.42 27.71
C SER A 5 -20.49 47.93 27.29
N SER A 6 -19.74 47.20 28.13
CA SER A 6 -20.06 45.96 28.88
C SER A 6 -20.98 44.86 28.31
N LEU A 7 -20.47 43.62 28.36
CA LEU A 7 -21.23 42.39 28.59
C LEU A 7 -20.29 41.34 29.22
N PHE A 8 -20.29 41.26 30.55
CA PHE A 8 -19.81 40.11 31.32
C PHE A 8 -21.03 39.24 31.62
N LEU A 9 -20.98 37.97 31.21
CA LEU A 9 -22.02 36.97 31.48
C LEU A 9 -21.45 35.96 32.47
N GLU A 10 -21.97 36.01 33.70
CA GLU A 10 -21.85 34.96 34.70
C GLU A 10 -22.64 33.73 34.24
N GLY A 11 -21.98 32.56 34.26
CA GLY A 11 -22.59 31.27 33.97
C GLY A 11 -22.44 30.35 35.16
N HIS A 12 -23.59 30.01 35.77
CA HIS A 12 -23.75 29.18 36.96
C HIS A 12 -23.08 27.80 36.86
N VAL A 13 -22.39 27.45 37.95
CA VAL A 13 -21.96 26.09 38.31
C VAL A 13 -23.13 25.39 39.03
N ALA A 14 -23.64 24.30 38.47
CA ALA A 14 -24.59 23.40 39.14
C ALA A 14 -23.82 22.22 39.76
N PRO A 15 -24.02 21.87 41.05
CA PRO A 15 -23.39 20.71 41.66
C PRO A 15 -24.28 19.46 41.48
N PHE A 16 -23.68 18.38 40.98
CA PHE A 16 -24.29 17.05 41.00
C PHE A 16 -24.32 16.52 42.43
N SER A 17 -25.51 16.19 42.93
CA SER A 17 -25.70 15.66 44.27
C SER A 17 -25.29 14.18 44.35
N VAL A 18 -24.56 13.90 45.43
CA VAL A 18 -24.20 12.58 45.92
C VAL A 18 -25.42 12.00 46.64
N PHE A 19 -25.97 10.88 46.16
CA PHE A 19 -26.93 10.09 46.93
C PHE A 19 -26.28 8.80 47.41
N LEU A 20 -26.13 8.76 48.74
CA LEU A 20 -25.56 7.68 49.54
C LEU A 20 -26.76 7.01 50.23
N LEU A 21 -27.06 5.76 49.89
CA LEU A 21 -28.01 4.92 50.65
C LEU A 21 -27.34 3.61 51.06
N LYS A 22 -27.20 3.45 52.37
CA LYS A 22 -26.76 2.23 53.08
C LYS A 22 -27.91 1.20 53.17
N GLY A 23 -27.51 -0.08 53.31
CA GLY A 23 -28.33 -1.31 53.25
C GLY A 23 -29.43 -1.47 54.30
N THR A 24 -30.23 -2.55 54.28
CA THR A 24 -29.92 -4.00 54.39
C THR A 24 -31.19 -4.85 54.05
N PRO A 25 -31.32 -6.17 54.33
CA PRO A 25 -31.00 -7.28 53.42
C PRO A 25 -32.18 -8.27 53.18
N ASN A 26 -31.85 -9.39 52.52
CA ASN A 26 -32.64 -10.61 52.23
C ASN A 26 -33.51 -10.60 50.98
N VAL A 27 -33.18 -11.46 50.01
CA VAL A 27 -34.05 -12.51 49.45
C VAL A 27 -33.19 -13.48 48.62
N LYS A 28 -33.55 -14.77 48.74
CA LYS A 28 -32.88 -16.01 48.33
C LYS A 28 -32.58 -16.11 46.83
N MET A 29 -31.40 -16.65 46.50
CA MET A 29 -31.07 -17.16 45.16
C MET A 29 -31.64 -18.57 44.95
N ASN A 30 -32.29 -18.79 43.80
CA ASN A 30 -32.58 -20.09 43.22
C ASN A 30 -31.93 -20.15 41.82
N PRO A 31 -31.24 -21.24 41.45
CA PRO A 31 -30.65 -21.38 40.13
C PRO A 31 -31.70 -21.93 39.14
N VAL A 32 -31.85 -21.29 37.97
CA VAL A 32 -32.67 -21.82 36.88
C VAL A 32 -31.75 -22.55 35.90
N LEU A 33 -31.94 -23.86 35.85
CA LEU A 33 -31.38 -24.80 34.88
C LEU A 33 -31.88 -24.42 33.46
N CYS A 34 -30.99 -24.08 32.54
CA CYS A 34 -31.33 -23.92 31.12
C CYS A 34 -30.80 -25.12 30.31
N LEU A 35 -31.75 -25.88 29.78
CA LEU A 35 -31.56 -27.12 29.03
C LEU A 35 -31.09 -26.80 27.60
N CYS A 36 -29.79 -26.93 27.33
CA CYS A 36 -29.25 -26.79 25.97
C CYS A 36 -29.43 -28.10 25.19
N LYS A 37 -30.18 -28.05 24.09
CA LYS A 37 -30.35 -29.14 23.13
C LYS A 37 -29.02 -29.44 22.44
N ALA A 38 -28.68 -30.73 22.40
CA ALA A 38 -27.53 -31.29 21.71
C ALA A 38 -27.55 -30.97 20.20
N ILE A 39 -26.51 -30.29 19.73
CA ILE A 39 -26.14 -30.23 18.31
C ILE A 39 -24.93 -31.15 18.16
N GLN A 40 -25.10 -32.22 17.39
CA GLN A 40 -24.05 -33.14 17.00
C GLN A 40 -22.95 -32.38 16.25
N THR A 41 -21.76 -32.31 16.82
CA THR A 41 -20.55 -31.87 16.11
C THR A 41 -19.83 -33.12 15.64
N SER A 42 -19.85 -33.35 14.33
CA SER A 42 -18.94 -34.31 13.70
C SER A 42 -17.52 -33.74 13.79
N SER A 43 -16.65 -34.47 14.48
CA SER A 43 -15.21 -34.25 14.50
C SER A 43 -14.64 -34.33 13.08
N TYR A 44 -14.09 -33.22 12.59
CA TYR A 44 -13.17 -33.21 11.45
C TYR A 44 -11.76 -33.06 12.00
N GLU A 45 -10.85 -33.92 11.56
CA GLU A 45 -9.42 -33.84 11.90
C GLU A 45 -8.85 -32.49 11.43
N ILE A 46 -8.16 -31.81 12.35
CA ILE A 46 -7.40 -30.59 12.06
C ILE A 46 -6.13 -31.03 11.32
N SER A 47 -6.13 -30.93 10.00
CA SER A 47 -4.92 -31.05 9.20
C SER A 47 -4.05 -29.80 9.39
N ASN A 48 -2.82 -29.99 9.90
CA ASN A 48 -1.78 -28.96 9.95
C ASN A 48 -1.47 -28.46 8.53
N GLY A 49 -1.95 -27.26 8.19
CA GLY A 49 -1.64 -26.58 6.94
C GLY A 49 -0.24 -25.97 6.97
N SER A 50 0.78 -26.76 6.66
CA SER A 50 2.10 -26.25 6.26
C SER A 50 2.01 -25.66 4.85
N TYR A 51 2.40 -24.40 4.68
CA TYR A 51 2.54 -23.77 3.37
C TYR A 51 3.71 -24.45 2.62
N HIS A 52 3.39 -25.40 1.74
CA HIS A 52 4.32 -25.95 0.75
C HIS A 52 3.94 -25.39 -0.63
N PRO A 53 4.89 -24.87 -1.42
CA PRO A 53 4.59 -24.40 -2.77
C PRO A 53 4.36 -25.61 -3.69
N THR A 54 3.13 -25.75 -4.21
CA THR A 54 2.80 -26.79 -5.19
C THR A 54 3.35 -26.43 -6.55
N VAL A 55 4.38 -27.17 -7.01
CA VAL A 55 4.80 -27.18 -8.42
C VAL A 55 3.77 -27.96 -9.23
N GLN A 56 2.89 -27.25 -9.95
CA GLN A 56 2.02 -27.89 -10.95
C GLN A 56 2.81 -28.11 -12.25
N GLN A 57 3.03 -29.36 -12.61
CA GLN A 57 3.47 -29.75 -13.95
C GLN A 57 2.35 -29.44 -14.95
N ILE A 58 2.53 -28.40 -15.77
CA ILE A 58 1.66 -28.10 -16.90
C ILE A 58 2.17 -28.89 -18.11
N LYS A 59 1.33 -29.80 -18.63
CA LYS A 59 1.54 -30.45 -19.93
C LYS A 59 1.54 -29.40 -21.04
N GLU A 60 2.60 -29.38 -21.83
CA GLU A 60 2.79 -28.51 -22.99
C GLU A 60 1.65 -28.64 -24.00
N LYS A 61 1.00 -27.52 -24.30
CA LYS A 61 0.23 -27.33 -25.53
C LYS A 61 0.82 -26.13 -26.26
N ASN A 62 1.54 -26.43 -27.35
CA ASN A 62 2.11 -25.47 -28.28
C ASN A 62 1.07 -24.44 -28.73
N THR A 63 1.23 -23.22 -28.23
CA THR A 63 0.58 -22.04 -28.79
C THR A 63 1.61 -20.93 -28.76
N MET A 64 2.01 -20.46 -29.95
CA MET A 64 3.06 -19.45 -30.16
C MET A 64 2.92 -18.27 -29.18
N GLU A 65 3.89 -18.12 -28.28
CA GLU A 65 3.95 -17.00 -27.35
C GLU A 65 4.34 -15.70 -28.07
N LYS A 66 3.57 -14.64 -27.80
CA LYS A 66 3.93 -13.25 -28.14
C LYS A 66 5.11 -12.80 -27.28
N PRO A 67 5.98 -11.90 -27.77
CA PRO A 67 7.24 -11.58 -27.12
C PRO A 67 7.02 -11.03 -25.71
N SER A 68 7.83 -11.53 -24.76
CA SER A 68 7.90 -11.12 -23.36
C SER A 68 7.95 -9.60 -23.24
N ARG A 69 6.86 -8.99 -22.76
CA ARG A 69 6.82 -7.56 -22.45
C ARG A 69 7.74 -7.31 -21.25
N LYS A 70 8.75 -6.46 -21.44
CA LYS A 70 9.74 -6.07 -20.43
C LYS A 70 9.05 -5.66 -19.11
N ILE A 71 9.61 -6.10 -17.98
CA ILE A 71 9.29 -5.55 -16.65
C ILE A 71 9.44 -4.03 -16.77
N GLU A 72 8.40 -3.28 -16.38
CA GLU A 72 8.44 -1.83 -16.48
C GLU A 72 9.56 -1.30 -15.60
N SER A 73 10.55 -0.65 -16.23
CA SER A 73 11.67 -0.02 -15.55
C SER A 73 11.13 1.08 -14.62
N VAL A 74 11.48 0.98 -13.33
CA VAL A 74 11.36 1.93 -12.20
C VAL A 74 10.25 2.99 -12.32
N GLY A 75 9.38 3.02 -11.32
CA GLY A 75 8.38 4.09 -11.16
C GLY A 75 7.16 3.89 -12.04
N ALA A 76 6.57 2.69 -12.00
CA ALA A 76 5.35 2.37 -12.75
C ALA A 76 4.21 3.34 -12.38
N PHE A 77 4.14 3.75 -11.11
CA PHE A 77 3.09 4.64 -10.61
C PHE A 77 3.22 6.09 -11.11
N GLN A 78 4.43 6.57 -11.42
CA GLN A 78 4.65 7.93 -11.91
C GLN A 78 4.25 8.08 -13.39
N LYS A 79 4.17 6.97 -14.12
CA LYS A 79 3.77 6.93 -15.54
C LYS A 79 2.25 6.81 -15.73
N LEU A 80 1.47 6.77 -14.64
CA LEU A 80 0.01 6.64 -14.70
C LEU A 80 -0.64 7.79 -15.47
N PRO A 81 -1.59 7.51 -16.38
CA PRO A 81 -2.27 8.55 -17.16
C PRO A 81 -3.07 9.48 -16.24
N ILE A 82 -3.22 10.74 -16.62
CA ILE A 82 -4.09 11.69 -15.92
C ILE A 82 -5.54 11.27 -16.20
N VAL A 83 -6.23 10.84 -15.15
CA VAL A 83 -7.64 10.47 -15.21
C VAL A 83 -8.46 11.74 -14.99
N MET A 84 -9.48 11.95 -15.81
CA MET A 84 -10.46 13.04 -15.62
C MET A 84 -11.62 12.58 -14.74
N SER A 85 -12.30 13.52 -14.07
CA SER A 85 -13.51 13.21 -13.30
C SER A 85 -14.62 12.68 -14.22
N SER A 86 -15.52 11.87 -13.67
CA SER A 86 -16.67 11.34 -14.41
C SER A 86 -17.53 12.47 -15.01
N ILE A 87 -17.75 13.54 -14.25
CA ILE A 87 -18.52 14.72 -14.65
C ILE A 87 -17.85 15.44 -15.84
N ASP A 88 -16.53 15.61 -15.81
CA ASP A 88 -15.79 16.29 -16.87
C ASP A 88 -15.76 15.48 -18.16
N ILE A 89 -15.60 14.15 -18.04
CA ILE A 89 -15.66 13.23 -19.19
C ILE A 89 -17.00 13.36 -19.89
N LEU A 90 -18.11 13.18 -19.16
CA LEU A 90 -19.44 13.24 -19.74
C LEU A 90 -19.76 14.64 -20.29
N GLY A 91 -19.48 15.69 -19.51
CA GLY A 91 -19.75 17.07 -19.90
C GLY A 91 -18.96 17.50 -21.15
N SER A 92 -17.68 17.15 -21.22
CA SER A 92 -16.85 17.45 -22.40
C SER A 92 -17.28 16.65 -23.63
N ALA A 93 -17.61 15.37 -23.46
CA ALA A 93 -18.08 14.51 -24.54
C ALA A 93 -19.40 15.01 -25.14
N LEU A 94 -20.38 15.37 -24.29
CA LEU A 94 -21.65 15.95 -24.74
C LEU A 94 -21.46 17.26 -25.51
N ARG A 95 -20.60 18.16 -25.02
CA ARG A 95 -20.29 19.43 -25.70
C ARG A 95 -19.66 19.20 -27.07
N LYS A 96 -18.71 18.27 -27.19
CA LYS A 96 -18.04 17.95 -28.45
C LYS A 96 -18.99 17.28 -29.43
N ALA A 97 -19.78 16.31 -28.97
CA ALA A 97 -20.76 15.60 -29.79
C ALA A 97 -21.80 16.58 -30.39
N ARG A 98 -22.34 17.52 -29.60
CA ARG A 98 -23.32 18.52 -30.08
C ARG A 98 -22.79 19.42 -31.20
N LYS A 99 -21.47 19.66 -31.26
CA LYS A 99 -20.84 20.48 -32.31
C LYS A 99 -20.64 19.74 -33.64
N VAL A 100 -20.83 18.42 -33.66
CA VAL A 100 -20.65 17.63 -34.88
C VAL A 100 -21.75 17.96 -35.89
N SER A 101 -21.31 18.32 -37.10
CA SER A 101 -22.16 18.70 -38.22
C SER A 101 -22.39 17.53 -39.19
N PRO A 102 -23.49 17.57 -39.97
CA PRO A 102 -23.71 16.60 -41.03
C PRO A 102 -22.62 16.69 -42.11
N THR A 103 -22.50 15.62 -42.89
CA THR A 103 -21.62 15.60 -44.07
C THR A 103 -22.07 16.66 -45.08
N LYS A 104 -21.11 17.41 -45.60
CA LYS A 104 -21.35 18.46 -46.60
C LYS A 104 -21.98 17.84 -47.86
N GLY A 105 -22.86 18.59 -48.53
CA GLY A 105 -23.46 18.19 -49.81
C GLY A 105 -24.73 17.34 -49.74
N ILE A 106 -25.24 16.98 -48.55
CA ILE A 106 -26.53 16.27 -48.45
C ILE A 106 -27.68 17.28 -48.64
N ALA A 107 -28.37 17.21 -49.78
CA ALA A 107 -29.50 18.10 -50.09
C ALA A 107 -30.80 17.70 -49.37
N ASN A 108 -31.14 16.41 -49.33
CA ASN A 108 -32.36 15.92 -48.68
C ASN A 108 -32.30 16.17 -47.16
N ILE A 109 -33.31 16.88 -46.64
CA ILE A 109 -33.39 17.31 -45.24
C ILE A 109 -33.41 16.11 -44.29
N ALA A 110 -34.23 15.09 -44.56
CA ALA A 110 -34.31 13.90 -43.72
C ALA A 110 -32.97 13.13 -43.73
N LYS A 111 -32.36 12.94 -44.91
CA LYS A 111 -31.05 12.28 -45.02
C LYS A 111 -29.95 13.07 -44.29
N ARG A 112 -30.02 14.40 -44.29
CA ARG A 112 -29.09 15.27 -43.58
C ARG A 112 -29.21 15.12 -42.07
N GLU A 113 -30.42 15.16 -41.52
CA GLU A 113 -30.63 15.01 -40.06
C GLU A 113 -30.29 13.60 -39.57
N LYS A 114 -30.61 12.54 -40.33
CA LYS A 114 -30.16 11.17 -40.02
C LYS A 114 -28.64 11.08 -39.94
N ASN A 115 -27.94 11.65 -40.92
CA ASN A 115 -26.48 11.65 -40.94
C ASN A 115 -25.89 12.44 -39.77
N LYS A 116 -26.48 13.59 -39.44
CA LYS A 116 -26.09 14.41 -38.29
C LYS A 116 -26.28 13.62 -36.99
N GLY A 117 -27.47 13.09 -36.72
CA GLY A 117 -27.77 12.37 -35.48
C GLY A 117 -26.88 11.14 -35.29
N ALA A 118 -26.71 10.32 -36.34
CA ALA A 118 -25.80 9.17 -36.29
C ALA A 118 -24.35 9.59 -36.01
N LYS A 119 -23.86 10.67 -36.63
CA LYS A 119 -22.51 11.21 -36.37
C LYS A 119 -22.36 11.77 -34.96
N GLN A 120 -23.38 12.43 -34.42
CA GLN A 120 -23.36 12.96 -33.05
C GLN A 120 -23.31 11.83 -32.02
N LEU A 121 -24.08 10.76 -32.21
CA LEU A 121 -24.04 9.57 -31.34
C LEU A 121 -22.71 8.83 -31.41
N ASP A 122 -22.16 8.62 -32.62
CA ASP A 122 -20.84 8.01 -32.81
C ASP A 122 -19.72 8.85 -32.18
N ALA A 123 -19.81 10.18 -32.29
CA ALA A 123 -18.87 11.08 -31.64
C ALA A 123 -18.98 11.02 -30.11
N LEU A 124 -20.19 11.08 -29.54
CA LEU A 124 -20.40 10.96 -28.08
C LEU A 124 -19.81 9.64 -27.56
N MET A 125 -20.13 8.54 -28.23
CA MET A 125 -19.60 7.22 -27.90
C MET A 125 -18.07 7.22 -27.89
N LYS A 126 -17.43 7.76 -28.92
CA LYS A 126 -15.96 7.79 -29.04
C LYS A 126 -15.31 8.69 -27.98
N GLU A 127 -15.86 9.87 -27.75
CA GLU A 127 -15.35 10.82 -26.76
C GLU A 127 -15.38 10.27 -25.34
N ILE A 128 -16.30 9.34 -25.02
CA ILE A 128 -16.30 8.62 -23.75
C ILE A 128 -15.41 7.37 -23.81
N ALA A 129 -15.59 6.52 -24.83
CA ALA A 129 -14.98 5.20 -24.87
C ALA A 129 -13.46 5.24 -25.08
N VAL A 130 -12.94 6.23 -25.81
CA VAL A 130 -11.50 6.34 -26.06
C VAL A 130 -10.74 6.66 -24.78
N PRO A 131 -11.07 7.71 -23.98
CA PRO A 131 -10.42 7.93 -22.69
C PRO A 131 -10.48 6.72 -21.76
N LEU A 132 -11.65 6.08 -21.60
CA LEU A 132 -11.77 4.91 -20.74
C LEU A 132 -10.87 3.74 -21.20
N ARG A 133 -10.74 3.55 -22.53
CA ARG A 133 -9.80 2.58 -23.10
C ARG A 133 -8.37 2.91 -22.73
N MET A 134 -7.96 4.15 -22.96
CA MET A 134 -6.60 4.61 -22.70
C MET A 134 -6.22 4.45 -21.22
N TYR A 135 -7.17 4.68 -20.31
CA TYR A 135 -6.92 4.43 -18.89
C TYR A 135 -6.66 2.94 -18.62
N VAL A 136 -7.53 2.04 -19.08
CA VAL A 136 -7.36 0.60 -18.86
C VAL A 136 -6.06 0.07 -19.49
N GLU A 137 -5.67 0.58 -20.67
CA GLU A 137 -4.46 0.14 -21.38
C GLU A 137 -3.16 0.67 -20.74
N ASN A 138 -3.17 1.86 -20.13
CA ASN A 138 -1.98 2.52 -19.59
C ASN A 138 -1.85 2.41 -18.06
N PHE A 139 -2.80 1.78 -17.38
CA PHE A 139 -2.61 1.38 -15.99
C PHE A 139 -1.80 0.09 -15.93
N PRO A 140 -0.79 -0.02 -15.05
CA PRO A 140 0.06 -1.18 -14.98
C PRO A 140 -0.74 -2.39 -14.52
N ASN A 141 -0.51 -3.52 -15.17
CA ASN A 141 -1.11 -4.78 -14.74
C ASN A 141 -0.32 -5.32 -13.54
N LYS A 142 -1.02 -5.58 -12.43
CA LYS A 142 -0.44 -6.07 -11.18
C LYS A 142 0.46 -7.30 -11.37
N THR A 143 0.13 -8.20 -12.31
CA THR A 143 0.92 -9.42 -12.58
C THR A 143 2.31 -9.14 -13.18
N TYR A 144 2.52 -7.96 -13.78
CA TYR A 144 3.81 -7.58 -14.37
C TYR A 144 4.56 -6.53 -13.57
N LEU A 145 3.94 -5.97 -12.52
CA LEU A 145 4.60 -5.07 -11.58
C LEU A 145 5.69 -5.80 -10.80
N HIS A 146 6.67 -5.05 -10.30
CA HIS A 146 7.63 -5.59 -9.36
C HIS A 146 6.92 -6.08 -8.08
N PRO A 147 7.33 -7.20 -7.44
CA PRO A 147 6.66 -7.73 -6.25
C PRO A 147 6.46 -6.69 -5.14
N TYR A 148 7.47 -5.84 -4.90
CA TYR A 148 7.37 -4.72 -3.96
C TYR A 148 6.23 -3.74 -4.32
N GLU A 149 6.11 -3.34 -5.58
CA GLU A 149 5.04 -2.44 -6.05
C GLU A 149 3.65 -3.11 -5.94
N ARG A 150 3.56 -4.44 -6.12
CA ARG A 150 2.31 -5.20 -5.88
C ARG A 150 1.90 -5.12 -4.41
N SER A 151 2.85 -5.32 -3.49
CA SER A 151 2.60 -5.17 -2.05
C SER A 151 2.14 -3.75 -1.73
N LEU A 152 2.72 -2.71 -2.35
CA LEU A 152 2.27 -1.33 -2.15
C LEU A 152 0.81 -1.12 -2.58
N ILE A 153 0.39 -1.70 -3.71
CA ILE A 153 -1.01 -1.64 -4.15
C ILE A 153 -1.92 -2.30 -3.11
N GLU A 154 -1.60 -3.51 -2.68
CA GLU A 154 -2.41 -4.27 -1.71
C GLU A 154 -2.50 -3.58 -0.35
N LEU A 155 -1.38 -3.07 0.17
CA LEU A 155 -1.34 -2.37 1.45
C LEU A 155 -2.11 -1.03 1.41
N THR A 156 -2.25 -0.44 0.23
CA THR A 156 -2.89 0.87 0.07
C THR A 156 -4.38 0.77 -0.27
N LEU A 157 -4.72 -0.12 -1.19
CA LEU A 157 -6.06 -0.21 -1.79
C LEU A 157 -6.85 -1.43 -1.30
N GLY A 158 -6.19 -2.36 -0.60
CA GLY A 158 -6.74 -3.67 -0.27
C GLY A 158 -6.65 -4.66 -1.43
N ASP A 159 -6.93 -5.92 -1.12
CA ASP A 159 -6.84 -6.99 -2.11
C ASP A 159 -8.00 -6.94 -3.12
N GLY A 160 -7.66 -7.16 -4.40
CA GLY A 160 -8.59 -7.24 -5.54
C GLY A 160 -9.32 -5.94 -5.93
N TYR A 161 -9.26 -4.86 -5.14
CA TYR A 161 -9.99 -3.62 -5.43
C TYR A 161 -9.47 -2.94 -6.71
N TYR A 162 -8.14 -2.88 -6.88
CA TYR A 162 -7.49 -2.30 -8.05
C TYR A 162 -7.94 -2.95 -9.37
N GLU A 163 -7.90 -4.30 -9.44
CA GLU A 163 -8.31 -5.06 -10.62
C GLU A 163 -9.81 -4.94 -10.87
N LYS A 164 -10.61 -4.93 -9.79
CA LYS A 164 -12.05 -4.78 -9.87
C LYS A 164 -12.43 -3.46 -10.55
N VAL A 165 -11.86 -2.34 -10.10
CA VAL A 165 -12.15 -1.02 -10.69
C VAL A 165 -11.75 -0.99 -12.16
N LEU A 166 -10.54 -1.45 -12.53
CA LEU A 166 -10.12 -1.50 -13.94
C LEU A 166 -11.06 -2.33 -14.82
N ARG A 167 -11.52 -3.48 -14.31
CA ARG A 167 -12.47 -4.35 -15.01
C ARG A 167 -13.84 -3.68 -15.18
N GLU A 168 -14.32 -2.98 -14.15
CA GLU A 168 -15.59 -2.26 -14.20
C GLU A 168 -15.53 -1.07 -15.17
N VAL A 169 -14.41 -0.35 -15.24
CA VAL A 169 -14.17 0.73 -16.23
C VAL A 169 -14.20 0.17 -17.65
N ASP A 170 -13.51 -0.95 -17.91
CA ASP A 170 -13.56 -1.59 -19.22
C ASP A 170 -14.97 -2.10 -19.56
N GLY A 171 -15.71 -2.58 -18.54
CA GLY A 171 -17.12 -2.95 -18.67
C GLY A 171 -18.01 -1.78 -19.07
N LEU A 172 -17.86 -0.61 -18.42
CA LEU A 172 -18.58 0.61 -18.76
C LEU A 172 -18.27 1.04 -20.20
N ARG A 173 -16.98 1.04 -20.57
CA ARG A 173 -16.54 1.33 -21.93
C ARG A 173 -17.23 0.44 -22.96
N LYS A 174 -17.26 -0.89 -22.74
CA LYS A 174 -17.90 -1.85 -23.64
C LYS A 174 -19.41 -1.58 -23.79
N ARG A 175 -20.11 -1.28 -22.69
CA ARG A 175 -21.54 -0.92 -22.72
C ARG A 175 -21.80 0.35 -23.53
N VAL A 176 -21.03 1.41 -23.28
CA VAL A 176 -21.13 2.68 -24.03
C VAL A 176 -20.91 2.45 -25.52
N VAL A 177 -19.90 1.65 -25.90
CA VAL A 177 -19.65 1.31 -27.31
C VAL A 177 -20.81 0.54 -27.93
N SER A 178 -21.36 -0.44 -27.23
CA SER A 178 -22.48 -1.24 -27.74
C SER A 178 -23.71 -0.36 -28.01
N VAL A 179 -24.12 0.41 -27.01
CA VAL A 179 -25.32 1.26 -27.08
C VAL A 179 -25.12 2.41 -28.05
N GLY A 180 -23.93 3.02 -28.08
CA GLY A 180 -23.59 4.06 -29.04
C GLY A 180 -23.71 3.58 -30.49
N LYS A 181 -23.18 2.40 -30.81
CA LYS A 181 -23.31 1.80 -32.15
C LYS A 181 -24.76 1.48 -32.52
N GLU A 182 -25.51 0.92 -31.57
CA GLU A 182 -26.92 0.57 -31.76
C GLU A 182 -27.77 1.80 -32.10
N HIS A 183 -27.74 2.84 -31.26
CA HIS A 183 -28.54 4.04 -31.49
C HIS A 183 -28.06 4.84 -32.71
N ALA A 184 -26.76 4.87 -33.00
CA ALA A 184 -26.25 5.50 -34.23
C ALA A 184 -26.79 4.79 -35.48
N SER A 185 -26.85 3.44 -35.46
CA SER A 185 -27.45 2.64 -36.53
C SER A 185 -28.96 2.87 -36.66
N LEU A 186 -29.70 2.94 -35.55
CA LEU A 186 -31.14 3.24 -35.57
C LEU A 186 -31.42 4.63 -36.16
N CYS A 187 -30.68 5.66 -35.75
CA CYS A 187 -30.80 7.01 -36.31
C CYS A 187 -30.47 7.05 -37.82
N ALA A 188 -29.45 6.29 -38.25
CA ALA A 188 -29.11 6.17 -39.67
C ALA A 188 -30.19 5.45 -40.50
N LYS A 189 -31.05 4.64 -39.87
CA LYS A 189 -32.15 3.89 -40.52
C LYS A 189 -33.50 4.60 -40.50
N SER A 190 -33.68 5.67 -39.72
CA SER A 190 -34.96 6.39 -39.57
C SER A 190 -35.60 6.80 -40.91
N SER A 191 -36.92 6.82 -40.99
CA SER A 191 -37.65 7.15 -42.22
C SER A 191 -37.80 8.66 -42.44
N SER A 192 -37.92 9.43 -41.36
CA SER A 192 -38.24 10.86 -41.40
C SER A 192 -37.25 11.71 -40.58
N LYS A 193 -37.28 13.03 -40.79
CA LYS A 193 -36.53 13.99 -39.97
C LYS A 193 -36.90 13.88 -38.49
N ARG A 194 -38.19 13.86 -38.19
CA ARG A 194 -38.71 13.81 -36.82
C ARG A 194 -38.25 12.55 -36.10
N GLU A 195 -38.36 11.40 -36.77
CA GLU A 195 -37.91 10.12 -36.21
C GLU A 195 -36.39 10.14 -35.94
N ALA A 196 -35.59 10.74 -36.82
CA ALA A 196 -34.15 10.85 -36.61
C ALA A 196 -33.80 11.71 -35.38
N GLU A 197 -34.52 12.81 -35.15
CA GLU A 197 -34.37 13.67 -33.96
C GLU A 197 -34.80 12.94 -32.67
N GLU A 198 -35.91 12.20 -32.70
CA GLU A 198 -36.37 11.38 -31.58
C GLU A 198 -35.35 10.29 -31.23
N ARG A 199 -34.83 9.57 -32.22
CA ARG A 199 -33.78 8.54 -32.03
C ARG A 199 -32.47 9.11 -31.52
N LEU A 200 -32.09 10.31 -31.96
CA LEU A 200 -30.92 11.02 -31.45
C LEU A 200 -31.10 11.33 -29.96
N ASN A 201 -32.22 11.94 -29.58
CA ASN A 201 -32.49 12.30 -28.18
C ASN A 201 -32.55 11.06 -27.27
N GLU A 202 -33.19 9.99 -27.75
CA GLU A 202 -33.23 8.69 -27.07
C GLU A 202 -31.81 8.13 -26.84
N GLY A 203 -30.98 8.11 -27.89
CA GLY A 203 -29.60 7.60 -27.80
C GLY A 203 -28.69 8.43 -26.90
N LEU A 204 -28.81 9.76 -26.94
CA LEU A 204 -28.06 10.66 -26.06
C LEU A 204 -28.42 10.40 -24.60
N LYS A 205 -29.73 10.36 -24.29
CA LYS A 205 -30.23 10.08 -22.95
C LYS A 205 -29.77 8.70 -22.48
N LYS A 206 -29.81 7.69 -23.34
CA LYS A 206 -29.43 6.32 -22.96
C LYS A 206 -27.95 6.18 -22.62
N ILE A 207 -27.08 6.80 -23.41
CA ILE A 207 -25.64 6.82 -23.14
C ILE A 207 -25.36 7.57 -21.83
N GLU A 208 -26.03 8.72 -21.62
CA GLU A 208 -25.93 9.50 -20.39
C GLU A 208 -26.36 8.72 -19.16
N GLU A 209 -27.49 8.02 -19.20
CA GLU A 209 -27.98 7.16 -18.12
C GLU A 209 -27.00 6.04 -17.77
N ILE A 210 -26.45 5.35 -18.78
CA ILE A 210 -25.47 4.27 -18.57
C ILE A 210 -24.22 4.80 -17.88
N PHE A 211 -23.69 5.93 -18.38
CA PHE A 211 -22.50 6.53 -17.80
C PHE A 211 -22.77 7.06 -16.38
N ALA A 212 -23.90 7.74 -16.16
CA ALA A 212 -24.27 8.30 -14.86
C ALA A 212 -24.45 7.22 -13.79
N ARG A 213 -25.01 6.06 -14.14
CA ARG A 213 -25.21 4.93 -13.22
C ARG A 213 -23.89 4.37 -12.69
N GLU A 214 -22.83 4.42 -13.49
CA GLU A 214 -21.54 3.80 -13.18
C GLU A 214 -20.42 4.84 -13.02
N ARG A 215 -20.77 6.13 -12.94
CA ARG A 215 -19.83 7.25 -12.84
C ARG A 215 -18.85 7.10 -11.68
N LYS A 216 -19.31 6.50 -10.57
CA LYS A 216 -18.50 6.26 -9.38
C LYS A 216 -17.27 5.41 -9.71
N VAL A 217 -17.38 4.44 -10.60
CA VAL A 217 -16.25 3.57 -10.98
C VAL A 217 -15.12 4.40 -11.63
N VAL A 218 -15.47 5.42 -12.41
CA VAL A 218 -14.49 6.32 -13.04
C VAL A 218 -13.84 7.23 -11.99
N ASP A 219 -14.61 7.70 -11.02
CA ASP A 219 -14.10 8.51 -9.91
C ASP A 219 -13.22 7.69 -8.96
N ASP A 220 -13.58 6.43 -8.70
CA ASP A 220 -12.76 5.47 -7.96
C ASP A 220 -11.42 5.25 -8.69
N LEU A 221 -11.42 5.11 -10.02
CA LEU A 221 -10.17 5.02 -10.81
C LEU A 221 -9.34 6.30 -10.70
N LEU A 222 -9.99 7.46 -10.73
CA LEU A 222 -9.33 8.76 -10.54
C LEU A 222 -8.62 8.81 -9.18
N ASP A 223 -9.29 8.38 -8.12
CA ASP A 223 -8.74 8.42 -6.77
C ASP A 223 -7.63 7.39 -6.57
N ILE A 224 -7.73 6.20 -7.16
CA ILE A 224 -6.62 5.24 -7.28
C ILE A 224 -5.42 5.92 -7.95
N ALA A 225 -5.63 6.58 -9.08
CA ALA A 225 -4.55 7.22 -9.82
C ALA A 225 -3.85 8.31 -9.01
N LYS A 226 -4.62 9.15 -8.29
CA LYS A 226 -4.06 10.17 -7.39
C LYS A 226 -3.25 9.53 -6.27
N THR A 227 -3.80 8.50 -5.63
CA THR A 227 -3.20 7.82 -4.49
C THR A 227 -1.88 7.16 -4.88
N LEU A 228 -1.85 6.43 -6.01
CA LEU A 228 -0.64 5.76 -6.48
C LEU A 228 0.41 6.77 -6.98
N ARG A 229 0.02 7.86 -7.67
CA ARG A 229 0.98 8.90 -8.10
C ARG A 229 1.65 9.63 -6.94
N ALA A 230 1.02 9.70 -5.78
CA ALA A 230 1.57 10.33 -4.58
C ALA A 230 2.64 9.46 -3.88
N MET A 231 2.79 8.19 -4.28
CA MET A 231 3.79 7.29 -3.71
C MET A 231 5.23 7.75 -4.00
N PRO A 232 6.17 7.51 -3.07
CA PRO A 232 7.57 7.80 -3.29
C PRO A 232 8.14 6.95 -4.44
N VAL A 233 9.11 7.52 -5.17
CA VAL A 233 9.86 6.81 -6.19
C VAL A 233 11.02 6.09 -5.52
N ILE A 234 11.03 4.77 -5.55
CA ILE A 234 12.15 3.96 -5.06
C ILE A 234 12.82 3.29 -6.26
N ASN A 235 14.15 3.28 -6.27
CA ASN A 235 14.90 2.50 -7.24
C ASN A 235 14.95 1.05 -6.75
N LEU A 236 14.21 0.18 -7.44
CA LEU A 236 14.00 -1.22 -7.08
C LEU A 236 15.25 -2.09 -7.25
N GLU A 237 16.22 -1.65 -8.05
CA GLU A 237 17.45 -2.38 -8.36
C GLU A 237 18.63 -1.90 -7.51
N THR A 238 18.53 -0.72 -6.90
CA THR A 238 19.63 -0.17 -6.09
C THR A 238 19.71 -0.88 -4.75
N PRO A 239 20.90 -1.38 -4.33
CA PRO A 239 21.04 -1.97 -3.01
C PRO A 239 20.62 -1.01 -1.91
N THR A 240 19.82 -1.54 -0.98
CA THR A 240 19.18 -0.75 0.08
C THR A 240 19.63 -1.27 1.45
N LEU A 241 20.19 -0.40 2.28
CA LEU A 241 20.39 -0.65 3.70
C LEU A 241 19.06 -0.45 4.44
N CYS A 242 18.49 -1.52 4.94
CA CYS A 242 17.22 -1.52 5.64
C CYS A 242 17.47 -1.56 7.16
N LEU A 243 17.08 -0.51 7.88
CA LEU A 243 17.17 -0.49 9.33
C LEU A 243 15.93 -1.15 9.93
N VAL A 244 16.12 -2.21 10.70
CA VAL A 244 15.04 -3.04 11.28
C VAL A 244 15.22 -3.14 12.79
N GLY A 245 14.13 -3.27 13.52
CA GLY A 245 14.14 -3.41 14.98
C GLY A 245 12.83 -2.95 15.59
N ALA A 246 12.70 -3.03 16.91
CA ALA A 246 11.50 -2.59 17.61
C ALA A 246 11.23 -1.08 17.41
N PRO A 247 10.00 -0.58 17.67
CA PRO A 247 9.75 0.86 17.70
C PRO A 247 10.70 1.60 18.67
N ASN A 248 11.03 2.86 18.38
CA ASN A 248 11.81 3.74 19.27
C ASN A 248 13.24 3.30 19.68
N VAL A 249 13.81 2.27 19.03
CA VAL A 249 15.22 1.84 19.22
C VAL A 249 16.24 2.77 18.54
N GLY A 250 15.85 3.92 18.01
CA GLY A 250 16.78 4.88 17.40
C GLY A 250 17.14 4.66 15.93
N LYS A 251 16.36 3.86 15.19
CA LYS A 251 16.54 3.62 13.73
C LYS A 251 16.60 4.93 12.92
N SER A 252 15.63 5.82 13.07
CA SER A 252 15.59 7.10 12.34
C SER A 252 16.83 7.96 12.60
N SER A 253 17.31 7.99 13.84
CA SER A 253 18.54 8.69 14.21
C SER A 253 19.78 8.10 13.52
N LEU A 254 19.85 6.77 13.41
CA LEU A 254 20.92 6.11 12.68
C LEU A 254 20.85 6.37 11.17
N VAL A 255 19.66 6.44 10.56
CA VAL A 255 19.52 6.85 9.15
C VAL A 255 20.10 8.24 8.92
N HIS A 256 19.83 9.20 9.81
CA HIS A 256 20.43 10.54 9.73
C HIS A 256 21.96 10.52 9.80
N VAL A 257 22.53 9.67 10.66
CA VAL A 257 23.99 9.56 10.83
C VAL A 257 24.67 8.88 9.64
N LEU A 258 24.04 7.85 9.10
CA LEU A 258 24.57 7.02 8.01
C LEU A 258 24.42 7.70 6.65
N SER A 259 23.38 8.50 6.45
CA SER A 259 23.13 9.21 5.20
C SER A 259 24.22 10.26 4.92
N THR A 260 24.69 10.32 3.67
CA THR A 260 25.64 11.35 3.23
C THR A 260 24.97 12.73 3.15
N GLY A 261 23.69 12.77 2.79
CA GLY A 261 22.88 13.99 2.72
C GLY A 261 21.73 14.01 3.73
N LYS A 262 20.89 15.04 3.65
CA LYS A 262 19.68 15.12 4.47
C LYS A 262 18.67 14.06 3.98
N PRO A 263 18.23 13.11 4.83
CA PRO A 263 17.20 12.15 4.45
C PRO A 263 15.87 12.84 4.12
N GLU A 264 15.14 12.27 3.19
CA GLU A 264 13.82 12.68 2.74
C GLU A 264 12.73 11.90 3.47
N VAL A 265 11.57 12.53 3.66
CA VAL A 265 10.40 11.89 4.27
C VAL A 265 9.48 11.40 3.14
N CYS A 266 9.42 10.09 2.95
CA CYS A 266 8.62 9.43 1.94
C CYS A 266 7.21 9.16 2.45
N ASN A 267 6.21 9.85 1.89
CA ASN A 267 4.82 9.73 2.32
C ASN A 267 4.15 8.55 1.63
N TYR A 268 3.75 7.55 2.41
CA TYR A 268 2.90 6.46 1.93
C TYR A 268 1.45 6.73 2.37
N PRO A 269 0.44 6.54 1.49
CA PRO A 269 -0.95 6.88 1.79
C PRO A 269 -1.54 6.19 3.02
N PHE A 270 -1.06 4.99 3.37
CA PHE A 270 -1.50 4.25 4.56
C PHE A 270 -0.69 4.57 5.83
N THR A 271 0.14 5.62 5.80
CA THR A 271 1.04 5.97 6.90
C THR A 271 0.69 7.33 7.46
N THR A 272 0.64 7.45 8.80
CA THR A 272 0.38 8.72 9.49
C THR A 272 1.63 9.60 9.55
N ARG A 273 2.80 8.96 9.53
CA ARG A 273 4.12 9.59 9.44
C ARG A 273 4.83 8.95 8.26
N GLY A 274 5.37 9.79 7.37
CA GLY A 274 6.19 9.30 6.27
C GLY A 274 7.43 8.56 6.78
N ILE A 275 8.03 7.79 5.88
CA ILE A 275 9.16 6.92 6.16
C ILE A 275 10.44 7.65 5.76
N LEU A 276 11.44 7.64 6.63
CA LEU A 276 12.69 8.34 6.37
C LEU A 276 13.55 7.53 5.40
N MET A 277 13.89 8.11 4.25
CA MET A 277 14.81 7.52 3.28
C MET A 277 15.96 8.47 3.01
N GLY A 278 17.17 7.94 3.04
CA GLY A 278 18.39 8.66 2.73
C GLY A 278 19.21 7.94 1.66
N HIS A 279 20.36 8.54 1.36
CA HIS A 279 21.31 8.00 0.42
C HIS A 279 22.71 7.97 1.03
N ILE A 280 23.44 6.90 0.71
CA ILE A 280 24.85 6.74 1.08
C ILE A 280 25.64 6.74 -0.23
N ILE A 281 26.62 7.64 -0.34
CA ILE A 281 27.52 7.70 -1.49
C ILE A 281 28.87 7.14 -1.05
N LEU A 282 29.27 6.03 -1.67
CA LEU A 282 30.52 5.34 -1.38
C LEU A 282 31.20 4.97 -2.70
N ASN A 283 32.47 5.37 -2.89
CA ASN A 283 33.25 5.06 -4.10
C ASN A 283 32.50 5.39 -5.42
N PHE A 284 31.84 6.55 -5.47
CA PHE A 284 30.99 7.00 -6.58
C PHE A 284 29.76 6.13 -6.87
N GLN A 285 29.47 5.14 -6.02
CA GLN A 285 28.24 4.34 -6.06
C GLN A 285 27.23 4.92 -5.07
N LYS A 286 25.94 4.83 -5.44
CA LYS A 286 24.83 5.31 -4.63
C LYS A 286 24.09 4.11 -4.05
N PHE A 287 23.89 4.14 -2.74
CA PHE A 287 23.09 3.17 -2.00
C PHE A 287 21.90 3.89 -1.39
N GLN A 288 20.80 3.17 -1.19
CA GLN A 288 19.66 3.69 -0.44
C GLN A 288 19.79 3.26 1.02
N VAL A 289 19.35 4.11 1.94
CA VAL A 289 19.19 3.74 3.35
C VAL A 289 17.78 4.10 3.78
N THR A 290 17.05 3.16 4.35
CA THR A 290 15.66 3.37 4.75
C THR A 290 15.48 3.03 6.21
N ASP A 291 14.81 3.94 6.92
CA ASP A 291 14.21 3.64 8.21
C ASP A 291 12.98 2.80 7.94
N THR A 292 12.83 1.63 8.56
CA THR A 292 11.57 0.89 8.43
C THR A 292 10.71 1.06 9.67
N PRO A 293 9.37 1.03 9.54
CA PRO A 293 8.51 0.96 10.69
C PRO A 293 8.92 -0.19 11.62
N GLY A 294 8.90 0.09 12.92
CA GLY A 294 9.33 -0.88 13.92
C GLY A 294 8.42 -2.11 13.95
N LEU A 295 9.02 -3.27 14.15
CA LEU A 295 8.31 -4.55 14.22
C LEU A 295 8.00 -4.91 15.67
N LEU A 296 6.83 -5.51 15.88
CA LEU A 296 6.39 -6.01 17.18
C LEU A 296 6.16 -7.52 17.11
N ARG A 297 6.22 -8.20 18.26
CA ARG A 297 6.05 -9.65 18.33
C ARG A 297 4.58 -10.01 18.17
N ARG A 298 4.19 -10.39 16.96
CA ARG A 298 2.83 -10.82 16.62
C ARG A 298 2.81 -11.63 15.33
N HIS A 299 1.75 -12.40 15.11
CA HIS A 299 1.56 -13.15 13.87
C HIS A 299 1.39 -12.22 12.66
N ASP A 300 1.79 -12.70 11.48
CA ASP A 300 1.77 -11.94 10.23
C ASP A 300 0.37 -11.39 9.88
N ASP A 301 -0.69 -12.14 10.18
CA ASP A 301 -2.07 -11.71 9.92
C ASP A 301 -2.47 -10.48 10.76
N ASP A 302 -1.96 -10.42 12.00
CA ASP A 302 -2.22 -9.35 12.97
C ASP A 302 -1.30 -8.12 12.79
N ARG A 303 -0.37 -8.19 11.83
CA ARG A 303 0.51 -7.05 11.48
C ARG A 303 -0.27 -5.96 10.77
N ASN A 304 -0.04 -4.73 11.22
CA ASN A 304 -0.54 -3.54 10.53
C ASN A 304 0.20 -3.31 9.20
N ASN A 305 -0.30 -2.37 8.40
CA ASN A 305 0.28 -2.10 7.07
C ASN A 305 1.71 -1.57 7.13
N LEU A 306 2.11 -0.92 8.23
CA LEU A 306 3.48 -0.43 8.43
C LEU A 306 4.45 -1.60 8.63
N GLU A 307 4.11 -2.57 9.47
CA GLU A 307 4.91 -3.77 9.71
C GLU A 307 4.96 -4.65 8.45
N LYS A 308 3.84 -4.78 7.72
CA LYS A 308 3.78 -5.49 6.44
C LYS A 308 4.62 -4.81 5.36
N LEU A 309 4.71 -3.48 5.37
CA LEU A 309 5.63 -2.75 4.48
C LEU A 309 7.09 -3.08 4.77
N THR A 310 7.50 -3.13 6.04
CA THR A 310 8.85 -3.56 6.43
C THR A 310 9.16 -4.96 5.90
N LEU A 311 8.22 -5.90 6.04
CA LEU A 311 8.38 -7.25 5.50
C LEU A 311 8.45 -7.26 3.96
N ALA A 312 7.67 -6.42 3.27
CA ALA A 312 7.72 -6.29 1.82
C ALA A 312 9.07 -5.75 1.32
N VAL A 313 9.66 -4.79 2.04
CA VAL A 313 11.02 -4.28 1.76
C VAL A 313 12.04 -5.42 1.86
N LEU A 314 12.02 -6.17 2.96
CA LEU A 314 12.94 -7.29 3.18
C LEU A 314 12.72 -8.46 2.21
N SER A 315 11.49 -8.67 1.75
CA SER A 315 11.17 -9.82 0.88
C SER A 315 11.45 -9.56 -0.60
N HIS A 316 11.40 -8.29 -1.03
CA HIS A 316 11.32 -7.97 -2.45
C HIS A 316 12.40 -7.01 -2.94
N LEU A 317 13.02 -6.21 -2.07
CA LEU A 317 14.10 -5.32 -2.47
C LEU A 317 15.48 -5.98 -2.23
N PRO A 318 16.51 -5.60 -2.98
CA PRO A 318 17.87 -6.09 -2.78
C PRO A 318 18.46 -5.45 -1.51
N THR A 319 18.08 -5.99 -0.35
CA THR A 319 18.40 -5.36 0.94
C THR A 319 19.63 -5.97 1.64
N ALA A 320 20.35 -5.13 2.36
CA ALA A 320 21.20 -5.53 3.47
C ALA A 320 20.55 -5.02 4.76
N VAL A 321 20.59 -5.81 5.83
CA VAL A 321 19.83 -5.52 7.06
C VAL A 321 20.77 -4.97 8.13
N LEU A 322 20.43 -3.80 8.67
CA LEU A 322 21.01 -3.28 9.91
C LEU A 322 19.97 -3.48 11.02
N TYR A 323 20.17 -4.49 11.87
CA TYR A 323 19.25 -4.73 12.98
C TYR A 323 19.67 -3.91 14.20
N VAL A 324 18.74 -3.12 14.72
CA VAL A 324 18.96 -2.19 15.82
C VAL A 324 18.30 -2.71 17.08
N HIS A 325 19.13 -3.02 18.07
CA HIS A 325 18.75 -3.46 19.41
C HIS A 325 18.76 -2.26 20.37
N ASP A 326 17.88 -2.27 21.36
CA ASP A 326 17.92 -1.35 22.50
C ASP A 326 17.82 -2.14 23.80
N LEU A 327 18.96 -2.34 24.46
CA LEU A 327 19.04 -3.10 25.71
C LEU A 327 18.86 -2.20 26.95
N SER A 328 18.66 -0.89 26.77
CA SER A 328 18.42 0.05 27.89
C SER A 328 17.05 -0.11 28.54
N GLY A 329 16.09 -0.69 27.81
CA GLY A 329 14.69 -0.80 28.21
C GLY A 329 13.84 0.45 27.91
N GLU A 330 14.42 1.52 27.36
CA GLU A 330 13.70 2.78 27.12
C GLU A 330 12.81 2.80 25.86
N CYS A 331 13.02 1.87 24.91
CA CYS A 331 12.20 1.81 23.69
C CYS A 331 10.75 1.34 23.92
N GLY A 332 10.43 0.83 25.11
CA GLY A 332 9.11 0.28 25.45
C GLY A 332 8.87 -1.14 24.97
N THR A 333 9.88 -1.81 24.40
CA THR A 333 9.86 -3.25 24.07
C THR A 333 10.90 -3.99 24.89
N SER A 334 10.50 -5.09 25.53
CA SER A 334 11.39 -5.87 26.39
C SER A 334 12.58 -6.47 25.59
N PRO A 335 13.77 -6.66 26.18
CA PRO A 335 14.87 -7.35 25.50
C PRO A 335 14.49 -8.75 25.02
N SER A 336 13.64 -9.48 25.76
CA SER A 336 13.16 -10.81 25.38
C SER A 336 12.26 -10.80 24.15
N ASP A 337 11.37 -9.82 24.02
CA ASP A 337 10.55 -9.66 22.82
C ASP A 337 11.41 -9.20 21.62
N GLN A 338 12.36 -8.28 21.84
CA GLN A 338 13.31 -7.88 20.80
C GLN A 338 14.13 -9.06 20.28
N PHE A 339 14.56 -9.95 21.19
CA PHE A 339 15.29 -11.17 20.84
C PHE A 339 14.42 -12.15 20.04
N SER A 340 13.15 -12.29 20.43
CA SER A 340 12.19 -13.16 19.72
C SER A 340 11.97 -12.67 18.28
N ILE A 341 11.74 -11.36 18.11
CA ILE A 341 11.58 -10.73 16.78
C ILE A 341 12.86 -10.89 15.95
N TYR A 342 14.03 -10.68 16.57
CA TYR A 342 15.32 -10.82 15.91
C TYR A 342 15.52 -12.24 15.36
N LYS A 343 15.28 -13.27 16.18
CA LYS A 343 15.38 -14.67 15.78
C LYS A 343 14.44 -15.01 14.64
N GLU A 344 13.17 -14.63 14.77
CA GLU A 344 12.15 -14.85 13.74
C GLU A 344 12.58 -14.29 12.37
N LEU A 345 13.08 -13.04 12.34
CA LEU A 345 13.49 -12.42 11.09
C LEU A 345 14.79 -13.00 10.53
N ARG A 346 15.76 -13.34 11.39
CA ARG A 346 17.01 -14.01 10.98
C ARG A 346 16.73 -15.36 10.35
N GLU A 347 15.81 -16.14 10.91
CA GLU A 347 15.37 -17.43 10.38
C GLU A 347 14.58 -17.28 9.08
N ARG A 348 13.72 -16.25 8.97
CA ARG A 348 12.92 -15.98 7.77
C ARG A 348 13.75 -15.45 6.60
N PHE A 349 14.77 -14.64 6.88
CA PHE A 349 15.54 -13.89 5.87
C PHE A 349 17.03 -14.24 5.90
N THR A 350 17.34 -15.55 5.92
CA THR A 350 18.72 -16.09 5.96
C THR A 350 19.57 -15.67 4.76
N GLY A 351 18.95 -15.40 3.61
CA GLY A 351 19.64 -14.96 2.39
C GLY A 351 20.16 -13.52 2.46
N HIS A 352 19.85 -12.74 3.48
CA HIS A 352 20.29 -11.36 3.60
C HIS A 352 21.66 -11.26 4.28
N LEU A 353 22.41 -10.21 3.95
CA LEU A 353 23.56 -9.80 4.76
C LEU A 353 23.05 -8.97 5.94
N TRP A 354 23.59 -9.25 7.12
CA TRP A 354 23.14 -8.61 8.35
C TRP A 354 24.28 -7.98 9.13
N LEU A 355 24.00 -6.86 9.76
CA LEU A 355 24.85 -6.20 10.74
C LEU A 355 24.01 -5.84 11.97
N ASP A 356 24.47 -6.23 13.16
CA ASP A 356 23.75 -6.02 14.40
C ASP A 356 24.35 -4.83 15.17
N VAL A 357 23.48 -3.99 15.72
CA VAL A 357 23.86 -2.75 16.42
C VAL A 357 23.10 -2.64 17.72
N VAL A 358 23.80 -2.41 18.83
CA VAL A 358 23.19 -2.04 20.11
C VAL A 358 23.19 -0.52 20.23
N SER A 359 22.02 0.07 20.03
CA SER A 359 21.79 1.50 20.15
C SER A 359 21.73 1.97 21.60
N LYS A 360 21.86 3.29 21.79
CA LYS A 360 21.78 3.94 23.12
C LYS A 360 22.78 3.34 24.10
N SER A 361 23.99 3.02 23.62
CA SER A 361 25.03 2.39 24.44
C SER A 361 25.40 3.22 25.68
N ASP A 362 25.20 4.54 25.62
CA ASP A 362 25.38 5.48 26.72
C ASP A 362 24.44 5.24 27.91
N LEU A 363 23.35 4.49 27.72
CA LEU A 363 22.35 4.18 28.74
C LEU A 363 22.46 2.75 29.27
N LEU A 364 23.38 1.94 28.74
CA LEU A 364 23.58 0.57 29.20
C LEU A 364 24.10 0.60 30.63
N LYS A 365 23.27 0.16 31.58
CA LYS A 365 23.67 0.01 32.97
C LYS A 365 24.61 -1.19 33.07
N THR A 366 25.69 -1.04 33.81
CA THR A 366 26.70 -2.09 34.08
C THR A 366 26.13 -3.29 34.85
N SER A 367 24.90 -3.21 35.35
CA SER A 367 24.19 -4.31 36.01
C SER A 367 22.83 -4.57 35.35
N PRO A 368 22.55 -5.81 34.91
CA PRO A 368 21.25 -6.15 34.37
C PRO A 368 20.22 -6.23 35.51
N VAL A 369 19.07 -5.59 35.33
CA VAL A 369 17.88 -5.88 36.15
C VAL A 369 17.40 -7.26 35.72
N VAL A 370 17.73 -8.29 36.51
CA VAL A 370 17.25 -9.66 36.32
C VAL A 370 15.80 -9.70 36.80
N TYR A 371 14.85 -9.80 35.88
CA TYR A 371 13.50 -10.26 36.22
C TYR A 371 13.58 -11.77 36.38
N ALA A 372 13.70 -12.23 37.63
CA ALA A 372 13.71 -13.65 37.96
C ALA A 372 12.32 -14.24 37.67
N THR A 373 12.25 -15.15 36.70
CA THR A 373 11.20 -16.16 36.62
C THR A 373 11.91 -17.50 36.45
N ASP A 374 11.52 -18.45 37.30
CA ASP A 374 12.21 -19.70 37.55
C ASP A 374 12.30 -20.63 36.32
N GLU A 375 13.38 -21.45 36.30
CA GLU A 375 13.74 -22.59 35.44
C GLU A 375 14.62 -22.36 34.17
N PRO A 376 15.87 -22.87 34.14
CA PRO A 376 16.82 -22.73 33.03
C PRO A 376 16.50 -23.62 31.83
N HIS A 377 15.83 -23.04 30.83
CA HIS A 377 15.82 -23.56 29.47
C HIS A 377 17.08 -23.09 28.68
N PRO A 378 17.60 -23.85 27.69
CA PRO A 378 18.73 -23.42 26.86
C PRO A 378 18.54 -22.05 26.18
N SER A 379 17.28 -21.71 25.89
CA SER A 379 16.86 -20.40 25.39
C SER A 379 17.08 -19.26 26.39
N GLN A 380 17.08 -19.56 27.70
CA GLN A 380 17.24 -18.58 28.77
C GLN A 380 18.70 -18.13 28.90
N HIS A 381 19.68 -19.04 28.75
CA HIS A 381 21.10 -18.67 28.73
C HIS A 381 21.46 -17.77 27.54
N GLU A 382 20.92 -18.06 26.36
CA GLU A 382 21.10 -17.19 25.19
C GLU A 382 20.43 -15.82 25.38
N LEU A 383 19.24 -15.81 25.96
CA LEU A 383 18.52 -14.57 26.28
C LEU A 383 19.26 -13.74 27.33
N GLU A 384 19.87 -14.37 28.33
CA GLU A 384 20.70 -13.70 29.33
C GLU A 384 21.95 -13.07 28.70
N LYS A 385 22.64 -13.81 27.82
CA LYS A 385 23.78 -13.28 27.06
C LYS A 385 23.34 -12.10 26.19
N TYR A 386 22.25 -12.27 25.44
CA TYR A 386 21.66 -11.22 24.61
C TYR A 386 21.27 -9.97 25.43
N SER A 387 20.65 -10.15 26.60
CA SER A 387 20.20 -9.02 27.43
C SER A 387 21.38 -8.24 28.02
N LYS A 388 22.54 -8.87 28.18
CA LYS A 388 23.76 -8.22 28.71
C LYS A 388 24.55 -7.49 27.63
N SER A 389 24.73 -8.09 26.46
CA SER A 389 25.67 -7.60 25.44
C SER A 389 25.12 -7.56 24.01
N GLY A 390 23.87 -7.97 23.80
CA GLY A 390 23.29 -8.15 22.47
C GLY A 390 23.82 -9.39 21.75
N PRO A 391 23.52 -9.52 20.44
CA PRO A 391 24.10 -10.57 19.61
C PRO A 391 25.62 -10.49 19.55
N GLU A 392 26.26 -11.64 19.32
CA GLU A 392 27.72 -11.71 19.21
C GLU A 392 28.21 -10.93 17.98
N GLY A 393 29.20 -10.06 18.18
CA GLY A 393 29.72 -9.18 17.14
C GLY A 393 28.89 -7.92 16.88
N ALA A 394 27.86 -7.65 17.69
CA ALA A 394 27.10 -6.41 17.59
C ALA A 394 27.96 -5.20 17.97
N ILE A 395 27.74 -4.08 17.27
CA ILE A 395 28.46 -2.82 17.51
C ILE A 395 27.67 -1.98 18.50
N ASN A 396 28.30 -1.57 19.60
CA ASN A 396 27.70 -0.63 20.54
C ASN A 396 27.80 0.79 19.98
N VAL A 397 26.66 1.48 19.88
CA VAL A 397 26.61 2.85 19.36
C VAL A 397 25.75 3.76 20.20
N SER A 398 26.19 5.01 20.31
CA SER A 398 25.38 6.10 20.83
C SER A 398 25.42 7.26 19.86
N VAL A 399 24.24 7.60 19.33
CA VAL A 399 24.09 8.81 18.50
C VAL A 399 24.28 10.08 19.33
N LYS A 400 24.01 10.02 20.64
CA LYS A 400 24.11 11.15 21.57
C LYS A 400 25.56 11.48 21.92
N THR A 401 26.38 10.46 22.21
CA THR A 401 27.80 10.65 22.57
C THR A 401 28.75 10.52 21.38
N HIS A 402 28.22 10.15 20.21
CA HIS A 402 28.97 9.81 19.00
C HIS A 402 29.89 8.58 19.10
N GLU A 403 29.75 7.79 20.16
CA GLU A 403 30.50 6.54 20.35
C GLU A 403 30.07 5.46 19.34
N GLY A 404 31.04 4.70 18.83
CA GLY A 404 30.83 3.58 17.91
C GLY A 404 30.39 3.97 16.48
N LEU A 405 30.07 5.24 16.23
CA LEU A 405 29.53 5.68 14.93
C LEU A 405 30.55 5.56 13.77
N HIS A 406 31.84 5.76 14.04
CA HIS A 406 32.89 5.61 13.03
C HIS A 406 33.02 4.15 12.59
N GLU A 407 33.11 3.22 13.56
CA GLU A 407 33.16 1.78 13.29
C GLU A 407 31.90 1.32 12.55
N LEU A 408 30.72 1.78 12.99
CA LEU A 408 29.46 1.47 12.32
C LEU A 408 29.49 1.88 10.84
N LYS A 409 29.93 3.12 10.52
CA LYS A 409 30.01 3.59 9.13
C LYS A 409 30.93 2.70 8.29
N GLN A 410 32.09 2.33 8.82
CA GLN A 410 33.03 1.45 8.13
C GLN A 410 32.41 0.08 7.84
N ARG A 411 31.78 -0.55 8.84
CA ARG A 411 31.14 -1.87 8.70
C ARG A 411 29.94 -1.84 7.76
N VAL A 412 29.17 -0.76 7.76
CA VAL A 412 28.09 -0.52 6.79
C VAL A 412 28.65 -0.40 5.36
N HIS A 413 29.76 0.29 5.16
CA HIS A 413 30.40 0.38 3.85
C HIS A 413 30.86 -0.99 3.33
N GLU A 414 31.48 -1.80 4.20
CA GLU A 414 31.87 -3.17 3.87
C GLU A 414 30.64 -4.03 3.50
N LEU A 415 29.58 -3.96 4.31
CA LEU A 415 28.32 -4.68 4.08
C LEU A 415 27.69 -4.32 2.72
N LEU A 416 27.64 -3.02 2.39
CA LEU A 416 27.06 -2.53 1.13
C LEU A 416 27.88 -2.93 -0.09
N ASN A 417 29.21 -2.93 0.01
CA ASN A 417 30.09 -3.42 -1.05
C ASN A 417 29.87 -4.92 -1.31
N LEU A 418 29.76 -5.72 -0.25
CA LEU A 418 29.45 -7.15 -0.34
C LEU A 418 28.08 -7.39 -0.97
N GLN A 419 27.07 -6.61 -0.56
CA GLN A 419 25.73 -6.70 -1.13
C GLN A 419 25.73 -6.36 -2.63
N MET A 420 26.47 -5.32 -3.03
CA MET A 420 26.59 -4.95 -4.43
C MET A 420 27.27 -6.04 -5.26
N ALA A 421 28.33 -6.66 -4.73
CA ALA A 421 29.00 -7.79 -5.38
C ALA A 421 28.03 -8.97 -5.57
N LYS A 422 27.29 -9.33 -4.51
CA LYS A 422 26.27 -10.37 -4.54
C LYS A 422 25.20 -10.12 -5.61
N ILE A 423 24.72 -8.89 -5.75
CA ILE A 423 23.73 -8.53 -6.78
C ILE A 423 24.31 -8.68 -8.19
N LYS A 424 25.56 -8.26 -8.41
CA LYS A 424 26.24 -8.43 -9.70
C LYS A 424 26.39 -9.90 -10.07
N ASP A 425 26.76 -10.75 -9.12
CA ASP A 425 26.92 -12.19 -9.35
C ASP A 425 25.59 -12.86 -9.71
N ILE A 426 24.49 -12.46 -9.07
CA ILE A 426 23.15 -12.97 -9.41
C ILE A 426 22.76 -12.58 -10.83
N ASN A 427 22.99 -11.32 -11.22
CA ASN A 427 22.65 -10.83 -12.56
C ASN A 427 23.48 -11.53 -13.64
N ASN A 428 24.79 -11.71 -13.41
CA ASN A 428 25.69 -12.39 -14.36
C ASN A 428 25.36 -13.87 -14.58
N ASN A 429 24.68 -14.52 -13.62
CA ASN A 429 24.25 -15.92 -13.74
C ASN A 429 22.86 -16.07 -14.38
N GLN A 430 22.14 -14.97 -14.63
CA GLN A 430 20.82 -14.95 -15.26
C GLN A 430 20.84 -14.54 -16.74
N GLU A 431 21.92 -13.89 -17.19
CA GLU A 431 22.26 -13.70 -18.61
C GLU A 431 22.96 -14.94 -19.19
#